data_AF-A0A1Q9NJD5-F1
#
_entry.id   AF-A0A1Q9NJD5-F1
#
_cell.length_a   1.000
_cell.length_b   1.000
_cell.length_c   1.000
_cell.angle_alpha   90.00
_cell.angle_beta   90.00
_cell.angle_gamma   90.00
#
_symmetry.space_group_name_H-M   'P 1'
#
loop_
_entity.id
_entity.type
_entity.pdbx_description
1 polymer ?
#
loop_
_entity_poly.entity_id
_entity_poly.type
_entity_poly.pdbx_seq_one_letter_code
_entity_poly.pdbx_strand_id
1 'polypeptide(L)'
;MSDDEKMTLNEFHKKIAVQSNNGIWPALDKDNPTEAELEEAMHMAHTARYHWSKVGTIVNAVRAEYMLARIYAHMKRSEPALFHANRGLELAKEAEKTDENWKDWDLPFIYEALARAHAVAGNKS
;
A
#
# COMPACT_ATOMS: atom_id res chain seq x y z
N MET A 1 4.11 12.23 -36.02
CA MET A 1 4.13 12.68 -34.62
C MET A 1 2.85 12.14 -34.03
N SER A 2 2.91 11.20 -33.09
CA SER A 2 1.69 10.65 -32.50
C SER A 2 0.95 11.76 -31.78
N ASP A 3 -0.37 11.78 -31.89
CA ASP A 3 -1.22 12.62 -31.06
C ASP A 3 -0.97 12.21 -29.60
N ASP A 4 -0.21 13.01 -28.86
CA ASP A 4 -0.10 12.85 -27.42
C ASP A 4 -1.51 13.02 -26.85
N GLU A 5 -2.09 11.93 -26.38
CA GLU A 5 -3.40 11.89 -25.76
C GLU A 5 -3.39 12.87 -24.57
N LYS A 6 -4.15 13.97 -24.71
CA LYS A 6 -4.25 14.98 -23.65
C LYS A 6 -5.02 14.38 -22.48
N MET A 7 -4.30 14.13 -21.40
CA MET A 7 -4.84 13.59 -20.16
C MET A 7 -5.15 14.71 -19.17
N THR A 8 -6.30 14.66 -18.51
CA THR A 8 -6.59 15.53 -17.37
C THR A 8 -5.68 15.21 -16.19
N LEU A 9 -5.50 16.17 -15.27
CA LEU A 9 -4.68 15.94 -14.08
C LEU A 9 -5.20 14.77 -13.22
N ASN A 10 -6.52 14.58 -13.13
CA ASN A 10 -7.11 13.47 -12.38
C ASN A 10 -6.87 12.13 -13.05
N GLU A 11 -7.00 12.05 -14.38
CA GLU A 11 -6.66 10.85 -15.14
C GLU A 11 -5.17 10.50 -14.99
N PHE A 12 -4.29 11.51 -14.98
CA PHE A 12 -2.87 11.32 -14.71
C PHE A 12 -2.65 10.75 -13.30
N HIS A 13 -3.26 11.34 -12.28
CA HIS A 13 -3.13 10.81 -10.93
C HIS A 13 -3.61 9.37 -10.84
N LYS A 14 -4.76 9.05 -11.43
CA LYS A 14 -5.33 7.70 -11.41
C LYS A 14 -4.45 6.70 -12.15
N LYS A 15 -3.94 7.07 -13.33
CA LYS A 15 -3.05 6.21 -14.13
C LYS A 15 -1.79 5.85 -13.35
N ILE A 16 -1.13 6.85 -12.77
CA ILE A 16 0.09 6.63 -11.98
C ILE A 16 -0.23 5.82 -10.71
N ALA A 17 -1.33 6.11 -10.01
CA ALA A 17 -1.71 5.35 -8.82
C ALA A 17 -1.89 3.85 -9.11
N VAL A 18 -2.61 3.52 -10.19
CA VAL A 18 -2.82 2.13 -10.63
C VAL A 18 -1.52 1.48 -11.06
N GLN A 19 -0.73 2.15 -11.91
CA GLN A 19 0.52 1.61 -12.41
C GLN A 19 1.51 1.30 -11.27
N SER A 20 1.72 2.26 -10.37
CA SER A 20 2.61 2.09 -9.23
C SER A 20 2.08 1.01 -8.27
N ASN A 21 0.78 0.99 -7.97
CA ASN A 21 0.21 -0.04 -7.09
C ASN A 21 0.41 -1.46 -7.66
N ASN A 22 0.20 -1.64 -8.96
CA ASN A 22 0.34 -2.93 -9.62
C ASN A 22 1.81 -3.36 -9.73
N GLY A 23 2.75 -2.41 -9.81
CA GLY A 23 4.18 -2.67 -9.88
C GLY A 23 4.81 -3.17 -8.57
N ILE A 24 4.09 -3.13 -7.44
CA ILE A 24 4.56 -3.62 -6.14
C ILE A 24 4.57 -5.16 -6.08
N TRP A 25 3.58 -5.81 -6.70
CA TRP A 25 3.36 -7.26 -6.58
C TRP A 25 4.55 -8.14 -6.97
N PRO A 26 5.30 -7.85 -8.06
CA PRO A 26 6.48 -8.64 -8.42
C PRO A 26 7.53 -8.79 -7.30
N ALA A 27 7.64 -7.81 -6.39
CA ALA A 27 8.49 -7.92 -5.21
C ALA A 27 7.80 -8.69 -4.06
N LEU A 28 6.53 -8.40 -3.79
CA LEU A 28 5.79 -9.00 -2.67
C LEU A 28 5.31 -10.44 -2.90
N ASP A 29 5.31 -10.93 -4.14
CA ASP A 29 4.95 -12.30 -4.51
C ASP A 29 6.15 -13.27 -4.42
N LYS A 30 7.36 -12.75 -4.18
CA LYS A 30 8.57 -13.56 -3.99
C LYS A 30 8.70 -13.96 -2.53
N ASP A 31 9.16 -15.20 -2.30
CA ASP A 31 9.52 -15.65 -0.95
C ASP A 31 10.73 -14.88 -0.39
N ASN A 32 11.67 -14.49 -1.26
CA ASN A 32 12.89 -13.77 -0.89
C ASN A 32 13.25 -12.71 -1.95
N PRO A 33 12.52 -11.58 -2.02
CA PRO A 33 12.87 -10.47 -2.90
C PRO A 33 14.22 -9.87 -2.49
N THR A 34 14.95 -9.36 -3.48
CA THR A 34 16.21 -8.64 -3.24
C THR A 34 15.96 -7.29 -2.59
N GLU A 35 17.00 -6.71 -1.98
CA GLU A 35 16.90 -5.36 -1.40
C GLU A 35 16.51 -4.30 -2.43
N ALA A 36 17.07 -4.37 -3.64
CA ALA A 36 16.75 -3.45 -4.73
C ALA A 36 15.28 -3.56 -5.18
N GLU A 37 14.72 -4.77 -5.22
CA GLU A 37 13.31 -4.98 -5.54
C GLU A 37 12.38 -4.44 -4.46
N LEU A 38 12.76 -4.58 -3.18
CA LEU A 38 12.01 -4.00 -2.06
C LEU A 38 12.10 -2.48 -2.05
N GLU A 39 13.25 -1.91 -2.39
CA GLU A 39 13.43 -0.46 -2.49
C GLU A 39 12.58 0.13 -3.62
N GLU A 40 12.57 -0.51 -4.80
CA GLU A 40 11.70 -0.09 -5.90
C GLU A 40 10.22 -0.22 -5.52
N ALA A 41 9.82 -1.33 -4.90
CA ALA A 41 8.45 -1.51 -4.41
C ALA A 41 8.06 -0.46 -3.36
N MET A 42 8.97 -0.07 -2.47
CA MET A 42 8.75 1.00 -1.50
C MET A 42 8.48 2.34 -2.21
N HIS A 43 9.29 2.71 -3.20
CA HIS A 43 9.07 3.93 -3.99
C HIS A 43 7.71 3.89 -4.69
N MET A 44 7.39 2.77 -5.36
CA MET A 44 6.10 2.58 -6.02
C MET A 44 4.92 2.67 -5.04
N ALA A 45 5.04 2.10 -3.83
CA ALA A 45 3.97 2.14 -2.83
C ALA A 45 3.72 3.56 -2.31
N HIS A 46 4.77 4.34 -2.04
CA HIS A 46 4.63 5.75 -1.66
C HIS A 46 4.06 6.60 -2.80
N THR A 47 4.48 6.35 -4.05
CA THR A 47 3.89 6.99 -5.23
C THR A 47 2.42 6.65 -5.35
N ALA A 48 2.04 5.37 -5.29
CA ALA A 48 0.65 4.94 -5.35
C ALA A 48 -0.19 5.62 -4.26
N ARG A 49 0.31 5.60 -3.02
CA ARG A 49 -0.34 6.25 -1.88
C ARG A 49 -0.55 7.75 -2.07
N TYR A 50 0.48 8.45 -2.55
CA TYR A 50 0.38 9.88 -2.84
C TYR A 50 -0.66 10.16 -3.92
N HIS A 51 -0.65 9.41 -5.01
CA HIS A 51 -1.59 9.62 -6.11
C HIS A 51 -3.03 9.26 -5.71
N TRP A 52 -3.23 8.22 -4.90
CA TRP A 52 -4.55 7.93 -4.32
C TRP A 52 -5.06 9.04 -3.39
N SER A 53 -4.19 9.80 -2.72
CA SER A 53 -4.62 10.97 -1.95
C SER A 53 -5.22 12.09 -2.80
N LYS A 54 -5.01 12.06 -4.11
CA LYS A 54 -5.52 13.09 -5.03
C LYS A 54 -6.84 12.70 -5.69
N VAL A 55 -7.05 11.41 -5.96
CA VAL A 55 -8.18 10.93 -6.78
C VAL A 55 -8.83 9.63 -6.29
N GLY A 56 -8.24 8.97 -5.30
CA GLY A 56 -8.72 7.70 -4.76
C GLY A 56 -9.69 7.88 -3.60
N THR A 57 -10.18 6.75 -3.10
CA THR A 57 -11.04 6.67 -1.91
C THR A 57 -10.25 6.30 -0.66
N ILE A 58 -10.91 6.28 0.49
CA ILE A 58 -10.29 5.81 1.74
C ILE A 58 -9.86 4.34 1.63
N VAL A 59 -10.61 3.50 0.91
CA VAL A 59 -10.21 2.11 0.63
C VAL A 59 -8.90 2.04 -0.15
N ASN A 60 -8.67 2.95 -1.11
CA ASN A 60 -7.37 3.02 -1.78
C ASN A 60 -6.23 3.36 -0.82
N ALA A 61 -6.48 4.25 0.16
CA ALA A 61 -5.50 4.55 1.19
C ALA A 61 -5.23 3.34 2.09
N VAL A 62 -6.26 2.62 2.56
CA VAL A 62 -6.11 1.38 3.37
C VAL A 62 -5.21 0.38 2.65
N ARG A 63 -5.49 0.09 1.37
CA ARG A 63 -4.72 -0.87 0.59
C ARG A 63 -3.29 -0.41 0.33
N ALA A 64 -3.05 0.89 0.20
CA ALA A 64 -1.69 1.42 0.06
C ALA A 64 -0.89 1.33 1.37
N GLU A 65 -1.52 1.62 2.52
CA GLU A 65 -0.90 1.42 3.85
C GLU A 65 -0.57 -0.05 4.10
N TYR A 66 -1.44 -0.97 3.67
CA TYR A 66 -1.18 -2.42 3.70
C TYR A 66 0.10 -2.79 2.93
N MET A 67 0.27 -2.27 1.71
CA MET A 67 1.48 -2.53 0.92
C MET A 67 2.74 -2.00 1.61
N LEU A 68 2.71 -0.76 2.09
CA LEU A 68 3.84 -0.13 2.76
C LEU A 68 4.26 -0.93 4.01
N ALA A 69 3.28 -1.35 4.83
CA ALA A 69 3.55 -2.17 6.01
C ALA A 69 4.23 -3.50 5.64
N ARG A 70 3.75 -4.19 4.59
CA ARG A 70 4.34 -5.44 4.11
C ARG A 70 5.74 -5.27 3.55
N ILE A 71 6.00 -4.20 2.80
CA ILE A 71 7.32 -3.91 2.25
C ILE A 71 8.31 -3.66 3.38
N TYR A 72 7.98 -2.79 4.34
CA TYR A 72 8.87 -2.51 5.47
C TYR A 72 9.08 -3.74 6.37
N ALA A 73 8.08 -4.61 6.50
CA ALA A 73 8.23 -5.89 7.19
C ALA A 73 9.21 -6.84 6.46
N HIS A 74 9.21 -6.87 5.12
CA HIS A 74 10.22 -7.62 4.36
C HIS A 74 11.62 -7.02 4.55
N MET A 75 11.74 -5.70 4.54
CA MET A 75 13.00 -4.96 4.80
C MET A 75 13.48 -5.06 6.26
N LYS A 76 12.75 -5.75 7.14
CA LYS A 76 13.04 -5.84 8.59
C LYS A 76 13.14 -4.49 9.30
N ARG A 77 12.37 -3.49 8.83
CA ARG A 77 12.29 -2.15 9.42
C ARG A 77 11.02 -2.04 10.26
N SER A 78 11.13 -2.29 11.55
CA SER A 78 10.00 -2.40 12.48
C SER A 78 9.18 -1.11 12.62
N GLU A 79 9.84 0.02 12.85
CA GLU A 79 9.19 1.32 13.06
C GLU A 79 8.24 1.71 11.91
N PRO A 80 8.70 1.77 10.64
CA PRO A 80 7.80 2.16 9.55
C PRO A 80 6.76 1.07 9.24
N ALA A 81 7.08 -0.20 9.45
CA ALA A 81 6.09 -1.28 9.30
C ALA A 81 4.92 -1.09 10.28
N LEU A 82 5.21 -0.80 11.56
CA LEU A 82 4.20 -0.54 12.57
C LEU A 82 3.44 0.75 12.28
N PHE A 83 4.11 1.81 11.86
CA PHE A 83 3.45 3.07 11.51
C PHE A 83 2.37 2.85 10.44
N HIS A 84 2.75 2.22 9.32
CA HIS A 84 1.83 1.99 8.20
C HIS A 84 0.74 0.97 8.55
N ALA A 85 1.05 -0.09 9.31
CA ALA A 85 0.05 -1.06 9.73
C ALA A 85 -1.02 -0.45 10.67
N ASN A 86 -0.60 0.38 11.63
CA ASN A 86 -1.53 1.09 12.52
C ASN A 86 -2.35 2.13 11.76
N ARG A 87 -1.71 2.89 10.87
CA ARG A 87 -2.43 3.86 10.03
C ARG A 87 -3.47 3.17 9.14
N GLY A 88 -3.11 2.01 8.57
CA GLY A 88 -4.02 1.17 7.81
C GLY A 88 -5.23 0.72 8.64
N LEU A 89 -5.03 0.35 9.92
CA LEU A 89 -6.11 -0.04 10.83
C LEU A 89 -7.05 1.11 11.17
N GLU A 90 -6.53 2.31 11.40
CA GLU A 90 -7.34 3.50 11.62
C GLU A 90 -8.25 3.77 10.42
N LEU A 91 -7.66 3.78 9.22
CA LEU A 91 -8.39 4.03 7.97
C LEU A 91 -9.39 2.91 7.66
N ALA A 92 -9.04 1.65 7.96
CA ALA A 92 -9.91 0.49 7.74
C ALA A 92 -11.20 0.59 8.57
N LYS A 93 -11.09 0.96 9.85
CA LYS A 93 -12.25 1.14 10.75
C LYS A 93 -13.19 2.25 10.32
N GLU A 94 -12.66 3.26 9.63
CA GLU A 94 -13.45 4.33 9.02
C GLU A 94 -14.09 3.83 7.71
N ALA A 95 -13.27 3.29 6.79
CA ALA A 95 -13.69 2.82 5.47
C ALA A 95 -14.80 1.77 5.53
N GLU A 96 -14.72 0.81 6.46
CA GLU A 96 -15.73 -0.22 6.69
C GLU A 96 -17.15 0.35 6.88
N LYS A 97 -17.26 1.58 7.38
CA LYS A 97 -18.53 2.24 7.67
C LYS A 97 -18.94 3.27 6.63
N THR A 98 -17.99 3.78 5.84
CA THR A 98 -18.19 4.99 5.03
C THR A 98 -17.98 4.81 3.54
N ASP A 99 -17.31 3.73 3.10
CA ASP A 99 -16.96 3.53 1.69
C ASP A 99 -17.60 2.25 1.13
N GLU A 100 -18.49 2.40 0.15
CA GLU A 100 -19.15 1.28 -0.55
C GLU A 100 -18.16 0.35 -1.29
N ASN A 101 -16.94 0.82 -1.55
CA ASN A 101 -15.89 0.02 -2.18
C ASN A 101 -15.17 -0.89 -1.19
N TRP A 102 -15.48 -0.77 0.11
CA TRP A 102 -14.99 -1.67 1.14
C TRP A 102 -15.35 -3.12 0.84
N LYS A 103 -14.44 -4.03 1.17
CA LYS A 103 -14.60 -5.47 0.97
C LYS A 103 -14.22 -6.22 2.23
N ASP A 104 -14.89 -7.35 2.47
CA ASP A 104 -14.71 -8.14 3.69
C ASP A 104 -13.26 -8.65 3.90
N TRP A 105 -12.45 -8.67 2.84
CA TRP A 105 -11.03 -9.04 2.91
C TRP A 105 -10.10 -7.89 3.29
N ASP A 106 -10.54 -6.62 3.25
CA ASP A 106 -9.67 -5.47 3.51
C ASP A 106 -9.20 -5.44 4.98
N LEU A 107 -10.07 -5.71 5.96
CA LEU A 107 -9.69 -5.72 7.38
C LEU A 107 -8.79 -6.91 7.76
N PRO A 108 -9.06 -8.17 7.34
CA PRO A 108 -8.12 -9.28 7.54
C PRO A 108 -6.71 -9.00 7.02
N PHE A 109 -6.55 -8.35 5.87
CA PHE A 109 -5.23 -7.97 5.34
C PHE A 109 -4.50 -6.97 6.23
N ILE A 110 -5.21 -6.02 6.84
CA ILE A 110 -4.59 -5.11 7.81
C ILE A 110 -4.12 -5.83 9.07
N TYR A 111 -4.90 -6.79 9.59
CA TYR A 111 -4.46 -7.60 10.73
C TYR A 111 -3.24 -8.47 10.40
N GLU A 112 -3.17 -9.00 9.18
CA GLU A 112 -2.00 -9.71 8.67
C GLU A 112 -0.76 -8.79 8.64
N ALA A 113 -0.89 -7.57 8.12
CA ALA A 113 0.19 -6.59 8.12
C ALA A 113 0.65 -6.18 9.54
N LEU A 114 -0.29 -6.01 10.48
CA LEU A 114 0.02 -5.76 11.90
C LEU A 114 0.81 -6.93 12.49
N ALA A 115 0.38 -8.17 12.25
CA ALA A 115 1.09 -9.35 12.75
C ALA A 115 2.53 -9.41 12.22
N ARG A 116 2.75 -9.13 10.94
CA ARG A 116 4.11 -9.06 10.36
C ARG A 116 4.94 -7.92 10.95
N ALA A 117 4.36 -6.74 11.11
CA ALA A 117 5.04 -5.59 11.70
C ALA A 117 5.48 -5.87 13.15
N HIS A 118 4.60 -6.45 13.96
CA HIS A 118 4.91 -6.87 15.33
C HIS A 118 5.97 -7.97 15.38
N ALA A 119 5.91 -8.96 14.48
CA ALA A 119 6.92 -10.01 14.39
C ALA A 119 8.32 -9.45 14.13
N VAL A 120 8.45 -8.45 13.25
CA VAL A 120 9.72 -7.75 12.98
C VAL A 120 10.16 -6.86 14.15
N ALA A 121 9.22 -6.30 14.91
CA ALA A 121 9.52 -5.52 16.11
C ALA A 121 9.97 -6.38 17.32
N GLY A 122 9.98 -7.71 17.19
CA GLY A 122 10.27 -8.62 18.31
C GLY A 122 9.10 -8.78 19.29
N ASN A 123 7.96 -8.17 19.00
CA ASN A 123 6.71 -8.31 19.74
C ASN A 123 6.00 -9.59 19.31
N LYS A 124 6.52 -10.73 19.74
CA LYS A 124 5.88 -12.02 19.49
C LYS A 124 4.64 -12.16 20.39
N SER A 125 3.55 -12.65 19.82
CA SER A 125 2.35 -13.05 20.56
C SER A 125 2.58 -14.32 21.36
#